data_AF-A0A920UKZ0-F1
#
_entry.id   AF-A0A920UKZ0-F1
#
_cell.length_a   1.000
_cell.length_b   1.000
_cell.length_c   1.000
_cell.angle_alpha   90.00
_cell.angle_beta   90.00
_cell.angle_gamma   90.00
#
_symmetry.space_group_name_H-M   'P 1'
#
loop_
_entity.id
_entity.type
_entity.pdbx_description
1 polymer ?
#
loop_
_entity_poly.entity_id
_entity_poly.type
_entity_poly.pdbx_seq_one_letter_code
_entity_poly.pdbx_strand_id
1 'polypeptide(L)'
;MAGPNPTIEEICDYLNADSVAYLSQEGMVKATGLSAESFCMACYDGDYPVAFDPMVDKHIMEQRRARVESIGEALAKEELQPRLL
;
A
#
# COMPACT_ATOMS: atom_id res chain seq x y z
N MET A 1 17.88 -2.10 14.19
CA MET A 1 16.55 -2.07 13.58
C MET A 1 16.35 -0.66 13.05
N ALA A 2 16.29 -0.49 11.74
CA ALA A 2 16.24 0.84 11.13
C ALA A 2 14.88 1.49 11.45
N GLY A 3 14.89 2.78 11.77
CA GLY A 3 13.69 3.55 12.11
C GLY A 3 12.80 3.85 10.89
N PRO A 4 11.71 4.61 11.06
CA PRO A 4 10.99 5.17 9.91
C PRO A 4 11.93 6.07 9.10
N ASN A 5 11.87 5.97 7.77
CA ASN A 5 12.76 6.66 6.82
C ASN A 5 14.26 6.34 7.04
N PRO A 6 14.67 5.07 6.91
CA PRO A 6 16.06 4.69 7.09
C PRO A 6 16.96 5.29 6.00
N THR A 7 18.22 5.53 6.34
CA THR A 7 19.20 5.99 5.34
C THR A 7 19.57 4.86 4.39
N ILE A 8 20.21 5.19 3.26
CA ILE A 8 20.68 4.18 2.29
C ILE A 8 21.67 3.22 2.95
N GLU A 9 22.55 3.74 3.81
CA GLU A 9 23.53 2.96 4.55
C GLU A 9 22.84 1.97 5.50
N GLU A 10 21.83 2.44 6.26
CA GLU A 10 21.08 1.58 7.17
C GLU A 10 20.32 0.47 6.41
N ILE A 11 19.78 0.78 5.23
CA ILE A 11 19.14 -0.21 4.35
C ILE A 11 20.18 -1.21 3.83
N CYS A 12 21.34 -0.74 3.39
CA CYS A 12 22.41 -1.57 2.85
C CYS A 12 22.92 -2.56 3.90
N ASP A 13 23.17 -2.07 5.12
CA ASP A 13 23.59 -2.86 6.27
C ASP A 13 22.50 -3.86 6.68
N TYR A 14 21.22 -3.44 6.70
CA TYR A 14 20.10 -4.33 7.01
C TYR A 14 19.95 -5.48 6.01
N LEU A 15 20.15 -5.20 4.71
CA LEU A 15 20.08 -6.19 3.64
C LEU A 15 21.37 -7.02 3.51
N ASN A 16 22.45 -6.65 4.21
CA ASN A 16 23.78 -7.24 4.09
C ASN A 16 24.27 -7.27 2.63
N ALA A 17 24.08 -6.15 1.92
CA ALA A 17 24.48 -5.96 0.53
C ALA A 17 25.76 -5.11 0.43
N ASP A 18 26.51 -5.26 -0.67
CA ASP A 18 27.69 -4.41 -0.93
C ASP A 18 27.30 -2.96 -1.31
N SER A 19 26.12 -2.78 -1.92
CA SER A 19 25.56 -1.47 -2.27
C SER A 19 24.05 -1.54 -2.51
N VAL A 20 23.37 -0.42 -2.30
CA VAL A 20 21.95 -0.21 -2.60
C VAL A 20 21.77 1.15 -3.24
N ALA A 21 20.87 1.24 -4.22
CA ALA A 21 20.44 2.50 -4.83
C ALA A 21 18.97 2.42 -5.21
N TYR A 22 18.28 3.56 -5.19
CA TYR A 22 16.91 3.69 -5.69
C TYR A 22 16.88 4.06 -7.17
N LEU A 23 15.87 3.59 -7.89
CA LEU A 23 15.54 4.07 -9.22
C LEU A 23 15.02 5.51 -9.12
N SER A 24 15.53 6.43 -9.95
CA SER A 24 15.01 7.79 -10.00
C SER A 24 13.61 7.83 -10.61
N GLN A 25 12.77 8.74 -10.12
CA GLN A 25 11.40 8.91 -10.64
C GLN A 25 11.42 9.28 -12.13
N GLU A 26 12.33 10.17 -12.53
CA GLU A 26 12.55 10.55 -13.93
C GLU A 26 12.94 9.35 -14.80
N GLY A 27 13.86 8.50 -14.30
CA GLY A 27 14.30 7.30 -15.00
C GLY A 27 13.17 6.28 -15.15
N MET A 28 12.35 6.12 -14.11
CA MET A 28 11.15 5.27 -14.12
C MET A 28 10.15 5.72 -15.18
N VAL A 29 9.77 7.02 -15.21
CA VAL A 29 8.85 7.56 -16.22
C VAL A 29 9.42 7.40 -17.63
N LYS A 30 10.69 7.76 -17.82
CA LYS A 30 11.38 7.65 -19.12
C LYS A 30 11.36 6.22 -19.67
N ALA A 31 11.52 5.22 -18.81
CA ALA A 31 11.51 3.81 -19.21
C ALA A 31 10.15 3.35 -19.80
N THR A 32 9.05 4.04 -19.46
CA THR A 32 7.71 3.71 -19.99
C THR A 32 7.48 4.22 -21.42
N GLY A 33 8.26 5.19 -21.89
CA GLY A 33 8.03 5.88 -23.17
C GLY A 33 6.80 6.79 -23.22
N LEU A 34 6.10 6.97 -22.09
CA LEU A 34 4.94 7.85 -21.95
C LEU A 34 5.30 9.15 -21.22
N SER A 35 4.41 10.13 -21.28
CA SER A 35 4.55 11.39 -20.54
C SER A 35 4.37 11.16 -19.03
N ALA A 36 5.06 11.96 -18.19
CA ALA A 36 4.88 11.94 -16.74
C ALA A 36 3.41 12.16 -16.34
N GLU A 37 2.69 13.02 -17.07
CA GLU A 37 1.27 13.33 -16.81
C GLU A 37 0.32 12.16 -17.09
N SER A 38 0.82 11.06 -17.70
CA SER A 38 0.04 9.83 -17.88
C SER A 38 -0.02 8.98 -16.60
N PHE A 39 0.69 9.37 -15.54
CA PHE A 39 0.81 8.61 -14.30
C PHE A 39 0.45 9.46 -13.08
N CYS A 40 -0.17 8.81 -12.10
CA CYS A 40 -0.24 9.34 -10.74
C CYS A 40 1.07 8.99 -10.03
N MET A 41 1.82 10.01 -9.59
CA MET A 41 3.15 9.86 -8.96
C MET A 41 3.10 9.96 -7.43
N ALA A 42 1.91 10.08 -6.86
CA ALA A 42 1.67 10.35 -5.44
C ALA A 42 2.32 9.36 -4.46
N CYS A 43 2.58 8.12 -4.88
CA CYS A 43 3.30 7.14 -4.06
C CYS A 43 4.79 7.51 -3.86
N TYR A 44 5.33 8.39 -4.69
CA TYR A 44 6.74 8.78 -4.70
C TYR A 44 6.95 10.25 -4.29
N ASP A 45 6.07 11.17 -4.70
CA ASP A 45 6.16 12.60 -4.41
C ASP A 45 5.12 13.11 -3.40
N GLY A 46 4.08 12.31 -3.12
CA GLY A 46 2.98 12.68 -2.23
C GLY A 46 1.91 13.57 -2.85
N ASP A 47 2.02 13.93 -4.14
CA ASP A 47 1.05 14.81 -4.83
C ASP A 47 -0.10 14.00 -5.44
N TYR A 48 -1.17 13.84 -4.67
CA TYR A 48 -2.36 13.11 -5.11
C TYR A 48 -3.24 14.02 -6.00
N PRO A 49 -3.62 13.58 -7.22
CA PRO A 49 -4.50 14.36 -8.10
C PRO A 49 -5.96 14.38 -7.62
N VAL A 50 -6.24 13.76 -6.48
CA VAL A 50 -7.57 13.66 -5.86
C VAL A 50 -7.55 14.31 -4.49
N ALA A 51 -8.62 15.03 -4.16
CA ALA A 51 -8.75 15.69 -2.87
C ALA A 51 -8.92 14.66 -1.73
N PHE A 52 -8.34 14.97 -0.58
CA PHE A 52 -8.53 14.21 0.64
C PHE A 52 -9.91 14.49 1.26
N ASP A 53 -10.59 13.43 1.70
CA ASP A 53 -11.84 13.53 2.46
C ASP A 53 -11.51 13.63 3.97
N PRO A 54 -11.81 14.75 4.65
CA PRO A 54 -11.48 14.93 6.06
C PRO A 54 -12.27 14.03 7.01
N MET A 55 -13.31 13.35 6.53
CA MET A 55 -14.10 12.40 7.33
C MET A 55 -13.46 11.02 7.41
N VAL A 56 -12.42 10.73 6.63
CA VAL A 56 -11.71 9.45 6.67
C VAL A 56 -10.30 9.64 7.22
N ASP A 57 -9.81 8.64 7.94
CA ASP A 57 -8.42 8.59 8.40
C ASP A 57 -7.67 7.45 7.72
N LYS A 58 -6.37 7.32 8.02
CA LYS A 58 -5.51 6.30 7.43
C LYS A 58 -5.96 4.85 7.70
N HIS A 59 -6.79 4.63 8.72
CA HIS A 59 -7.28 3.32 9.14
C HIS A 59 -8.63 2.95 8.52
N ILE A 60 -9.19 3.79 7.63
CA ILE A 60 -10.51 3.57 7.05
C ILE A 60 -10.62 2.23 6.33
N MET A 61 -9.55 1.75 5.70
CA MET A 61 -9.55 0.50 4.95
C MET A 61 -9.54 -0.72 5.88
N GLU A 62 -8.78 -0.66 6.97
CA GLU A 62 -8.70 -1.71 8.00
C GLU A 62 -10.02 -1.81 8.77
N GLN A 63 -10.61 -0.67 9.13
CA GLN A 63 -11.93 -0.62 9.79
C GLN A 63 -13.04 -1.17 8.89
N ARG A 64 -13.01 -0.86 7.58
CA ARG A 64 -13.95 -1.42 6.61
C ARG A 64 -13.82 -2.94 6.50
N ARG A 65 -12.58 -3.46 6.43
CA ARG A 65 -12.33 -4.90 6.39
C ARG A 65 -12.87 -5.62 7.64
N ALA A 66 -12.74 -5.03 8.82
CA ALA A 66 -13.27 -5.60 10.06
C ALA A 66 -14.82 -5.59 10.13
N ARG A 67 -15.50 -4.75 9.33
CA ARG A 67 -16.96 -4.61 9.32
C ARG A 67 -17.65 -5.49 8.27
N VAL A 68 -16.93 -5.93 7.26
CA VAL A 68 -17.48 -6.75 6.17
C VAL A 68 -17.07 -8.19 6.43
N GLU A 69 -18.05 -9.05 6.71
CA GLU A 69 -17.81 -10.49 6.71
C GLU A 69 -17.27 -10.91 5.34
N SER A 70 -16.11 -11.55 5.34
CA SER A 70 -15.60 -12.19 4.12
C SER A 70 -16.55 -13.32 3.71
N ILE A 71 -16.54 -13.65 2.42
CA ILE A 71 -17.35 -14.76 1.88
C ILE A 71 -17.06 -16.06 2.65
N GLY A 72 -15.80 -16.31 3.04
CA GLY A 72 -15.45 -17.47 3.85
C GLY A 72 -16.06 -17.45 5.26
N GLU A 73 -16.13 -16.29 5.91
CA GLU A 73 -16.78 -16.14 7.22
C GLU A 73 -18.30 -16.29 7.14
N ALA A 74 -18.93 -15.77 6.07
CA ALA A 74 -20.35 -15.94 5.83
C ALA A 74 -20.71 -17.42 5.59
N LEU A 75 -19.94 -18.13 4.76
CA LEU A 75 -20.14 -19.55 4.49
C LEU A 75 -19.92 -20.42 5.74
N ALA A 76 -18.90 -20.13 6.55
CA ALA A 76 -18.66 -20.83 7.81
C ALA A 76 -19.81 -20.62 8.81
N LYS A 77 -20.44 -19.44 8.83
CA LYS A 77 -21.63 -19.18 9.65
C LYS A 77 -22.88 -19.90 9.14
N GLU A 78 -23.06 -20.04 7.83
CA GLU A 78 -24.14 -20.87 7.26
C GLU A 78 -23.98 -22.35 7.62
N GLU A 79 -22.76 -22.89 7.60
CA GLU A 79 -22.48 -24.27 8.02
C GLU A 79 -22.71 -24.50 9.53
N LEU A 80 -22.46 -23.49 10.35
CA LEU A 80 -22.68 -23.51 11.80
C LEU A 80 -24.14 -23.22 12.21
N GLN A 81 -24.98 -22.75 11.29
CA GLN A 81 -26.38 -22.45 11.59
C GLN A 81 -27.13 -23.79 11.77
N PRO A 82 -27.64 -24.11 12.97
CA PRO A 82 -28.39 -25.35 13.15
C PRO A 82 -29.59 -25.34 12.21
N ARG A 83 -29.67 -26.32 11.31
CA ARG A 83 -30.84 -26.50 10.44
C ARG A 83 -32.05 -26.66 11.35
N LEU A 84 -32.93 -25.67 11.35
CA LEU A 84 -34.25 -25.74 11.96
C LEU A 84 -35.06 -26.78 11.17
N LEU A 85 -34.97 -28.03 11.62
CA LEU A 85 -35.98 -29.07 11.48
C LEU A 85 -36.33 -29.55 12.87
#